data_AF-A0A1D3UTM8-F1
#
_entry.id   AF-A0A1D3UTM8-F1
#
_cell.length_a   1.000
_cell.length_b   1.000
_cell.length_c   1.000
_cell.angle_alpha   90.00
_cell.angle_beta   90.00
_cell.angle_gamma   90.00
#
_symmetry.space_group_name_H-M   'P 1'
#
loop_
_entity.id
_entity.type
_entity.pdbx_description
1 polymer ?
#
loop_
_entity_poly.entity_id
_entity_poly.type
_entity_poly.pdbx_seq_one_letter_code
_entity_poly.pdbx_strand_id
1 'polypeptide(L)'
;MDKLVANYDEMKAPAILVPSVGHTRTKDGVGIVSRSPINPKTGKPFTNARELSARDIRELRRVYGDTISNKQLQELINLNKSMYPEMNKPKTGLH
;
A
#
# COMPACT_ATOMS: atom_id res chain seq x y z
N MET A 1 6.49 -2.10 -6.13
CA MET A 1 6.52 -3.26 -5.19
C MET A 1 7.50 -4.30 -5.72
N ASP A 2 7.51 -4.51 -7.04
CA ASP A 2 8.59 -5.04 -7.88
C ASP A 2 10.02 -4.97 -7.29
N LYS A 3 10.50 -3.80 -6.85
CA LYS A 3 11.87 -3.64 -6.32
C LYS A 3 12.07 -4.11 -4.88
N LEU A 4 10.98 -4.48 -4.19
CA LEU A 4 10.96 -4.82 -2.77
C LEU A 4 10.56 -6.28 -2.51
N VAL A 5 10.03 -6.97 -3.52
CA VAL A 5 9.51 -8.34 -3.43
C VAL A 5 9.95 -9.08 -4.70
N ALA A 6 10.76 -10.12 -4.55
CA ALA A 6 11.48 -10.75 -5.65
C ALA A 6 10.57 -11.36 -6.75
N ASN A 7 9.38 -11.82 -6.37
CA ASN A 7 8.41 -12.47 -7.28
C ASN A 7 7.10 -11.68 -7.38
N TYR A 8 7.19 -10.35 -7.34
CA TYR A 8 5.99 -9.52 -7.45
C TYR A 8 5.43 -9.54 -8.88
N ASP A 9 4.17 -9.95 -9.00
CA ASP A 9 3.39 -9.89 -10.23
C ASP A 9 2.18 -8.97 -9.98
N GLU A 10 2.16 -7.82 -10.65
CA GLU A 10 1.10 -6.81 -10.53
C GLU A 10 -0.27 -7.36 -10.91
N MET A 11 -0.33 -8.31 -11.85
CA MET A 11 -1.59 -8.88 -12.34
C MET A 11 -2.17 -9.94 -11.41
N LYS A 12 -1.36 -10.43 -10.46
CA LYS A 12 -1.77 -11.43 -9.46
C LYS A 12 -1.78 -10.87 -8.03
N ALA A 13 -1.38 -9.62 -7.84
CA ALA A 13 -1.31 -9.01 -6.52
C ALA A 13 -2.71 -8.88 -5.89
N PRO A 14 -2.85 -9.03 -4.56
CA PRO A 14 -4.11 -8.78 -3.87
C PRO A 14 -4.62 -7.36 -4.11
N ALA A 15 -5.91 -7.24 -4.41
CA ALA A 15 -6.57 -5.97 -4.67
C ALA A 15 -7.97 -5.94 -4.04
N ILE A 16 -8.51 -4.74 -3.87
CA ILE A 16 -9.90 -4.51 -3.46
C ILE A 16 -10.58 -3.59 -4.46
N LEU A 17 -11.90 -3.74 -4.61
CA LEU A 17 -12.70 -2.85 -5.45
C LEU A 17 -12.91 -1.51 -4.73
N VAL A 18 -12.60 -0.41 -5.42
CA VAL A 18 -12.79 0.96 -4.92
C VAL A 18 -13.28 1.88 -6.04
N PRO A 19 -13.96 3.00 -5.71
CA PRO A 19 -14.34 3.99 -6.72
C PRO A 19 -13.13 4.54 -7.50
N SER A 20 -13.26 4.68 -8.82
CA SER A 20 -12.16 5.18 -9.68
C SER A 20 -11.68 6.59 -9.32
N VAL A 21 -12.57 7.41 -8.77
CA VAL A 21 -12.30 8.83 -8.46
C VAL A 21 -11.07 9.01 -7.56
N GLY A 22 -10.85 8.15 -6.57
CA GLY A 22 -9.71 8.28 -5.66
C GLY A 22 -8.34 7.95 -6.27
N HIS A 23 -8.32 7.41 -7.50
CA HIS A 23 -7.11 7.17 -8.28
C HIS A 23 -6.94 8.12 -9.46
N THR A 24 -8.03 8.73 -9.93
CA THR A 24 -8.05 9.47 -11.22
C THR A 24 -8.32 10.96 -11.09
N ARG A 25 -9.02 11.40 -10.03
CA ARG A 25 -9.40 12.81 -9.84
C ARG A 25 -9.10 13.25 -8.43
N THR A 26 -8.40 14.39 -8.32
CA THR A 26 -8.12 15.05 -7.04
C THR A 26 -9.43 15.43 -6.35
N LYS A 27 -9.64 14.97 -5.12
CA LYS A 27 -10.69 15.48 -4.22
C LYS A 27 -10.15 16.69 -3.45
N ASP A 28 -10.94 17.74 -3.27
CA ASP A 28 -10.48 18.92 -2.53
C ASP A 28 -10.04 18.57 -1.11
N GLY A 29 -8.87 19.08 -0.70
CA GLY A 29 -8.27 18.81 0.62
C GLY A 29 -7.76 17.39 0.85
N VAL A 30 -8.01 16.43 -0.05
CA VAL A 30 -7.63 15.01 0.10
C VAL A 30 -6.73 14.54 -1.05
N GLY A 31 -6.97 14.95 -2.29
CA GLY A 31 -6.22 14.48 -3.45
C GLY A 31 -6.52 13.02 -3.82
N ILE A 32 -5.51 12.34 -4.38
CA ILE A 32 -5.59 10.94 -4.84
C ILE A 32 -4.67 10.04 -4.00
N VAL A 33 -4.80 8.73 -4.18
CA VAL A 33 -3.87 7.75 -3.59
C VAL A 33 -2.47 8.00 -4.15
N SER A 34 -1.49 8.14 -3.26
CA SER A 34 -0.10 8.29 -3.67
C SER A 34 0.39 7.08 -4.46
N ARG A 35 1.19 7.31 -5.49
CA ARG A 35 1.90 6.27 -6.26
C ARG A 35 3.41 6.41 -6.12
N SER A 36 3.86 7.32 -5.25
CA SER A 36 5.27 7.66 -5.12
C SER A 36 6.06 6.49 -4.51
N PRO A 37 7.23 6.17 -5.05
CA PRO A 37 8.15 5.23 -4.42
C PRO A 37 8.88 5.85 -3.22
N ILE A 38 8.65 7.13 -2.91
CA ILE A 38 9.32 7.85 -1.83
C ILE A 38 8.52 7.70 -0.52
N ASN A 39 9.23 7.33 0.54
CA ASN A 39 8.68 7.27 1.89
C ASN A 39 8.52 8.68 2.45
N PRO A 40 7.29 9.13 2.75
CA PRO A 40 7.03 10.50 3.20
C PRO A 40 7.65 10.81 4.57
N LYS A 41 8.01 9.79 5.37
CA LYS A 41 8.67 9.97 6.65
C LYS A 41 10.16 10.25 6.53
N THR A 42 10.82 9.74 5.48
CA THR A 42 12.28 9.81 5.34
C THR A 42 12.73 10.65 4.15
N GLY A 43 11.83 10.96 3.21
CA GLY A 43 12.17 11.63 1.95
C GLY A 43 12.98 10.76 0.98
N LYS A 44 13.18 9.46 1.28
CA LYS A 44 13.97 8.52 0.49
C LYS A 44 13.09 7.39 -0.07
N PRO A 45 13.52 6.67 -1.12
CA PRO A 45 12.78 5.51 -1.60
C PRO A 45 12.47 4.50 -0.49
N PHE A 46 11.32 3.82 -0.57
CA PHE A 46 11.04 2.69 0.31
C PHE A 46 12.11 1.61 0.14
N THR A 47 12.56 1.06 1.26
CA THR A 47 13.58 -0.02 1.29
C THR A 47 12.99 -1.37 1.72
N ASN A 48 11.72 -1.40 2.13
CA ASN A 48 11.04 -2.62 2.55
C ASN A 48 9.56 -2.60 2.15
N ALA A 49 9.03 -3.77 1.79
CA ALA A 49 7.67 -3.94 1.33
C ALA A 49 6.63 -3.63 2.43
N ARG A 50 6.95 -3.92 3.69
CA ARG A 50 6.05 -3.69 4.83
C ARG A 50 5.69 -2.20 5.00
N GLU A 51 6.66 -1.30 4.91
CA GLU A 51 6.44 0.15 5.02
C GLU A 51 5.66 0.70 3.83
N LEU A 52 5.95 0.21 2.62
CA LEU A 52 5.20 0.59 1.43
C LEU A 52 3.74 0.14 1.56
N SER A 53 3.49 -1.13 1.89
CA SER A 53 2.14 -1.67 2.13
C SER A 53 1.39 -0.90 3.22
N ALA A 54 2.06 -0.60 4.35
CA ALA A 54 1.46 0.19 5.43
C ALA A 54 1.15 1.63 5.03
N ARG A 55 1.90 2.21 4.08
CA ARG A 55 1.57 3.51 3.49
C ARG A 55 0.35 3.37 2.57
N ASP A 56 0.31 2.36 1.71
CA ASP A 56 -0.78 2.12 0.77
C ASP A 56 -2.12 1.94 1.50
N ILE A 57 -2.16 1.12 2.56
CA ILE A 57 -3.37 0.94 3.39
C ILE A 57 -3.83 2.26 4.03
N ARG A 58 -2.90 3.08 4.52
CA ARG A 58 -3.22 4.40 5.10
C ARG A 58 -3.77 5.36 4.04
N GLU A 59 -3.20 5.34 2.85
CA GLU A 59 -3.68 6.16 1.72
C GLU A 59 -5.07 5.73 1.27
N LEU A 60 -5.35 4.42 1.19
CA LEU A 60 -6.68 3.91 0.89
C LEU A 60 -7.71 4.42 1.91
N ARG A 61 -7.41 4.33 3.21
CA ARG A 61 -8.27 4.86 4.26
C ARG A 61 -8.45 6.39 4.15
N ARG A 62 -7.39 7.13 3.84
CA ARG A 62 -7.41 8.59 3.73
C ARG A 62 -8.27 9.06 2.54
N VAL A 63 -8.15 8.41 1.40
CA VAL A 63 -8.78 8.85 0.14
C VAL A 63 -10.22 8.38 0.01
N TYR A 64 -10.52 7.18 0.52
CA TYR A 64 -11.83 6.56 0.40
C TYR A 64 -12.66 6.63 1.69
N GLY A 65 -12.05 6.93 2.83
CA GLY A 65 -12.74 7.06 4.11
C GLY A 65 -13.56 5.81 4.43
N ASP A 66 -14.83 6.04 4.79
CA ASP A 66 -15.77 4.99 5.18
C ASP A 66 -16.30 4.17 4.00
N THR A 67 -15.98 4.55 2.76
CA THR A 67 -16.32 3.76 1.56
C THR A 67 -15.63 2.39 1.57
N ILE A 68 -14.50 2.27 2.27
CA ILE A 68 -13.80 0.98 2.45
C ILE A 68 -13.97 0.54 3.91
N SER A 69 -14.59 -0.63 4.11
CA SER A 69 -14.76 -1.18 5.45
C SER A 69 -13.42 -1.60 6.08
N ASN A 70 -13.36 -1.57 7.42
CA ASN A 70 -12.21 -2.12 8.17
C ASN A 70 -11.94 -3.58 7.83
N LYS A 71 -13.01 -4.36 7.60
CA LYS A 71 -12.90 -5.78 7.25
C LYS A 71 -12.17 -5.98 5.93
N GLN A 72 -12.50 -5.19 4.90
CA GLN A 72 -11.84 -5.27 3.59
C GLN A 72 -10.36 -4.88 3.67
N LEU A 73 -10.00 -3.85 4.45
CA LEU A 73 -8.60 -3.49 4.66
C LEU A 73 -7.84 -4.61 5.40
N GLN A 74 -8.46 -5.22 6.40
CA GLN A 74 -7.86 -6.32 7.14
C GLN A 74 -7.64 -7.56 6.25
N GLU A 75 -8.61 -7.87 5.40
CA GLU A 75 -8.50 -8.95 4.42
C GLU A 75 -7.38 -8.68 3.41
N LEU A 76 -7.30 -7.46 2.88
CA LEU A 76 -6.22 -7.05 1.98
C LEU A 76 -4.85 -7.18 2.65
N ILE A 77 -4.71 -6.79 3.92
CA ILE A 77 -3.47 -6.97 4.69
C ILE A 77 -3.13 -8.44 4.83
N ASN A 78 -4.11 -9.29 5.18
CA ASN A 78 -3.89 -10.71 5.39
C ASN A 78 -3.47 -11.41 4.09
N LEU A 79 -4.13 -11.09 2.97
CA LEU A 79 -3.77 -11.61 1.64
C LEU A 79 -2.35 -11.20 1.24
N ASN A 80 -2.00 -9.92 1.43
CA ASN A 80 -0.66 -9.43 1.17
C ASN A 80 0.41 -10.16 2.00
N LYS A 81 0.16 -10.37 3.30
CA LYS A 81 1.07 -11.11 4.18
C LYS A 81 1.21 -12.59 3.80
N SER A 82 0.15 -13.19 3.30
CA SER A 82 0.13 -14.59 2.87
C SER A 82 0.87 -14.79 1.54
N MET A 83 0.69 -13.87 0.59
CA MET A 83 1.33 -13.96 -0.73
C MET A 83 2.77 -13.48 -0.72
N TYR A 84 3.11 -12.52 0.14
CA TYR A 84 4.43 -11.88 0.19
C TYR A 84 4.99 -11.89 1.62
N PRO A 85 5.68 -12.98 2.02
CA PRO A 85 6.25 -13.12 3.36
C PRO A 85 7.20 -11.99 3.77
N GLU A 86 7.82 -11.29 2.80
CA GLU A 86 8.66 -10.11 3.02
C GLU A 86 7.91 -8.96 3.70
N MET A 87 6.58 -8.90 3.58
CA MET A 87 5.75 -7.92 4.28
C MET A 87 5.59 -8.20 5.78
N ASN A 88 5.93 -9.41 6.23
CA ASN A 88 5.95 -9.77 7.66
C ASN A 88 7.27 -9.35 8.34
N LYS A 89 8.32 -9.08 7.56
CA LYS A 89 9.64 -8.74 8.10
C LYS A 89 9.66 -7.27 8.50
N PRO A 90 10.07 -6.92 9.75
CA PRO A 90 10.40 -5.55 10.09
C PRO A 90 11.63 -5.10 9.27
N LYS A 91 11.98 -3.80 9.33
CA LYS A 91 13.22 -3.30 8.73
C LYS A 91 14.36 -4.25 9.09
N THR A 92 14.95 -4.90 8.10
CA THR A 92 16.29 -5.45 8.26
C THR A 92 17.17 -4.24 8.52
N GLY A 93 17.57 -4.07 9.77
CA GLY A 93 18.65 -3.17 10.11
C GLY A 93 19.84 -3.56 9.24
N LEU A 94 20.32 -2.63 8.43
CA LEU A 94 21.71 -2.70 8.02
C LEU A 94 22.52 -2.68 9.33
N HIS A 95 23.24 -3.76 9.57
CA HIS A 95 24.40 -3.79 10.45
C HIS A 95 25.36 -2.67 10.10
#